data_AF-A0A535H1R5-F1
#
_entry.id   AF-A0A535H1R5-F1
#
_cell.length_a   1.000
_cell.length_b   1.000
_cell.length_c   1.000
_cell.angle_alpha   90.00
_cell.angle_beta   90.00
_cell.angle_gamma   90.00
#
_symmetry.space_group_name_H-M   'P 1'
#
loop_
_entity.id
_entity.type
_entity.pdbx_description
1 polymer ?
#
loop_
_entity_poly.entity_id
_entity_poly.type
_entity_poly.pdbx_seq_one_letter_code
_entity_poly.pdbx_strand_id
1 'polypeptide(L)'
;MFVMGDLDLAVRGRTYREPEGRHSMVVRGRDLDAGLQHLIARTDCRSVAIVGLPEQVPDISPLVGRRLLLVDGDSGRLRDFAETAIRAGIEVEWVRSTRPPFERLAAALLPVGGIVLAAGRSSRMPGSQKLLLDIDGVPMVRHVFEAASEGGCHQTVVVYAEDDVKRAINGRAELVFNPDAATGMASSLQVGLKALRPEIEAAVILLGDQPLVGSRTIATLLRAWRREGSRPAVAVAQDDGWAPPVVLARDMWDELFALKGDAGARQVLHGRPELVDVIPAPGRPDDIDTPEDYAKIVRLFPRKKPRQHV
;
A
#
# COMPACT_ATOMS: atom_id res chain seq x y z
N MET A 1 13.73 -3.43 10.89
CA MET A 1 13.95 -2.03 11.23
C MET A 1 15.22 -2.08 12.02
N PHE A 2 16.32 -1.77 11.36
CA PHE A 2 17.59 -1.66 12.04
C PHE A 2 17.60 -0.29 12.70
N VAL A 3 17.92 -0.21 13.98
CA VAL A 3 17.89 1.07 14.68
C VAL A 3 19.22 1.31 15.35
N MET A 4 19.78 2.47 15.05
CA MET A 4 21.07 2.94 15.54
C MET A 4 20.80 4.01 16.61
N GLY A 5 21.03 3.65 17.88
CA GLY A 5 20.86 4.49 19.07
C GLY A 5 19.73 4.06 20.01
N ASP A 6 19.54 4.77 21.13
CA ASP A 6 18.53 4.48 22.19
C ASP A 6 17.08 4.79 21.76
N LEU A 7 16.75 4.65 20.48
CA LEU A 7 15.37 4.68 20.02
C LEU A 7 14.87 3.24 20.12
N ASP A 8 13.71 3.00 20.74
CA ASP A 8 13.03 1.70 20.72
C ASP A 8 11.79 1.80 19.79
N LEU A 9 11.89 1.21 18.61
CA LEU A 9 10.95 1.32 17.49
C LEU A 9 10.82 -0.04 16.80
N ALA A 10 9.99 -0.91 17.36
CA ALA A 10 9.66 -2.19 16.76
C ALA A 10 8.46 -2.05 15.80
N VAL A 11 8.66 -2.37 14.52
CA VAL A 11 7.60 -2.43 13.49
C VAL A 11 7.68 -3.80 12.84
N ARG A 12 6.55 -4.52 12.76
CA ARG A 12 6.45 -5.88 12.16
C ARG A 12 7.41 -6.94 12.72
N GLY A 13 7.70 -6.91 14.02
CA GLY A 13 8.56 -7.91 14.68
C GLY A 13 10.03 -7.84 14.25
N ARG A 14 10.43 -6.81 13.49
CA ARG A 14 11.82 -6.58 13.12
C ARG A 14 12.57 -6.04 14.36
N THR A 15 13.32 -6.90 15.04
CA THR A 15 14.10 -6.63 16.26
C THR A 15 15.53 -6.15 15.96
N TYR A 16 16.15 -5.50 16.94
CA TYR A 16 17.45 -4.82 16.90
C TYR A 16 18.61 -5.79 16.79
N ARG A 17 18.84 -6.32 15.59
CA ARG A 17 20.06 -6.99 15.15
C ARG A 17 20.29 -6.62 13.69
N GLU A 18 21.50 -6.79 13.18
CA GLU A 18 21.73 -6.73 11.73
C GLU A 18 20.73 -7.67 11.05
N PRO A 19 19.74 -7.13 10.31
CA PRO A 19 18.72 -7.96 9.73
C PRO A 19 19.33 -8.80 8.63
N GLU A 20 19.00 -10.08 8.55
CA GLU A 20 19.29 -10.88 7.37
C GLU A 20 18.40 -10.37 6.22
N GLY A 21 19.02 -9.94 5.12
CA GLY A 21 18.33 -9.41 3.95
C GLY A 21 17.77 -7.99 4.08
N ARG A 22 16.78 -7.69 3.22
CA ARG A 22 16.22 -6.34 3.03
C ARG A 22 15.74 -5.73 4.33
N HIS A 23 16.03 -4.44 4.52
CA HIS A 23 15.61 -3.75 5.72
C HIS A 23 15.45 -2.23 5.52
N SER A 24 14.90 -1.62 6.56
CA SER A 24 14.79 -0.17 6.71
C SER A 24 15.56 0.23 7.97
N MET A 25 16.22 1.39 7.94
CA MET A 25 17.04 1.88 9.06
C MET A 25 16.39 3.11 9.72
N VAL A 26 16.44 3.18 11.04
CA VAL A 26 16.17 4.40 11.81
C VAL A 26 17.43 4.78 12.56
N VAL A 27 17.87 6.02 12.43
CA VAL A 27 19.12 6.48 13.07
C VAL A 27 18.87 7.84 13.72
N ARG A 28 19.46 8.07 14.89
CA ARG A 28 19.50 9.43 15.42
C ARG A 28 20.49 10.26 14.63
N GLY A 29 20.24 11.56 14.43
CA GLY A 29 21.17 12.40 13.69
C GLY A 29 22.57 12.44 14.31
N ARG A 30 22.69 12.35 15.64
CA ARG A 30 23.99 12.23 16.35
C ARG A 30 24.77 10.95 16.00
N ASP A 31 24.08 9.93 15.52
CA ASP A 31 24.62 8.60 15.21
C ASP A 31 24.66 8.37 13.66
N LEU A 32 24.43 9.43 12.87
CA LEU A 32 24.23 9.32 11.42
C LEU A 32 25.46 8.78 10.68
N ASP A 33 26.68 9.16 11.08
CA ASP A 33 27.90 8.67 10.43
C ASP A 33 28.03 7.14 10.50
N ALA A 34 27.72 6.56 11.66
CA ALA A 34 27.69 5.11 11.82
C ALA A 34 26.57 4.48 10.97
N GLY A 35 25.42 5.14 10.88
CA GLY A 35 24.34 4.75 9.96
C GLY A 35 24.77 4.76 8.49
N LEU A 36 25.52 5.78 8.05
CA LEU A 36 26.03 5.87 6.67
C LEU A 36 27.02 4.75 6.36
N GLN A 37 27.91 4.39 7.31
CA GLN A 37 28.81 3.24 7.15
C GLN A 37 28.05 1.92 6.98
N HIS A 38 26.98 1.74 7.75
CA HIS A 38 26.08 0.60 7.58
C HIS A 38 25.46 0.56 6.18
N LEU A 39 24.98 1.69 5.65
CA LEU A 39 24.40 1.76 4.31
C LEU A 39 25.38 1.47 3.18
N ILE A 40 26.67 1.77 3.39
CA ILE A 40 27.75 1.41 2.46
C ILE A 40 27.95 -0.11 2.45
N ALA A 41 27.97 -0.75 3.64
CA ALA A 41 28.09 -2.20 3.76
C ALA A 41 26.84 -2.95 3.30
N ARG A 42 25.67 -2.30 3.30
CA ARG A 42 24.36 -2.93 3.08
C ARG A 42 23.54 -2.20 2.02
N THR A 43 23.65 -2.67 0.79
CA THR A 43 22.90 -2.17 -0.37
C THR A 43 21.42 -2.58 -0.38
N ASP A 44 21.03 -3.50 0.50
CA ASP A 44 19.67 -3.98 0.69
C ASP A 44 18.84 -3.11 1.66
N CYS A 45 19.43 -2.04 2.21
CA CYS A 45 18.70 -1.02 2.95
C CYS A 45 18.02 -0.02 1.99
N ARG A 46 16.68 0.00 1.98
CA ARG A 46 15.89 0.80 0.99
C ARG A 46 15.29 2.08 1.53
N SER A 47 15.00 2.13 2.83
CA SER A 47 14.37 3.28 3.48
C SER A 47 15.12 3.65 4.75
N VAL A 48 15.39 4.94 4.93
CA VAL A 48 16.15 5.48 6.06
C VAL A 48 15.34 6.60 6.71
N ALA A 49 15.20 6.54 8.04
CA ALA A 49 14.65 7.64 8.82
C ALA A 49 15.71 8.22 9.75
N ILE A 50 15.91 9.53 9.69
CA ILE A 50 16.82 10.28 10.56
C ILE A 50 15.98 11.05 11.58
N VAL A 51 16.15 10.75 12.87
CA VAL A 51 15.38 11.34 13.97
C VAL A 51 16.26 12.24 14.83
N GLY A 52 15.90 13.51 14.94
CA GLY A 52 16.72 14.54 15.56
C GLY A 52 18.00 14.74 14.74
N LEU A 53 17.94 15.60 13.74
CA LEU A 53 18.97 15.78 12.72
C LEU A 53 20.36 16.05 13.34
N PRO A 54 21.46 15.81 12.60
CA PRO A 54 22.78 16.23 13.06
C PRO A 54 22.89 17.77 13.07
N GLU A 55 23.86 18.31 13.80
CA GLU A 55 24.14 19.77 13.78
C GLU A 55 24.64 20.22 12.40
N GLN A 56 25.39 19.36 11.72
CA GLN A 56 25.91 19.58 10.36
C GLN A 56 25.54 18.38 9.49
N VAL A 57 25.17 18.62 8.24
CA VAL A 57 24.84 17.55 7.29
C VAL A 57 26.15 16.89 6.82
N PRO A 58 26.38 15.59 7.10
CA PRO A 58 27.59 14.88 6.64
C PRO A 58 27.50 14.56 5.13
N ASP A 59 28.47 13.82 4.59
CA ASP A 59 28.35 13.31 3.22
C ASP A 59 27.20 12.30 3.11
N ILE A 60 26.12 12.73 2.47
CA ILE A 60 24.89 11.95 2.30
C ILE A 60 24.88 11.13 1.00
N SER A 61 26.00 11.03 0.29
CA SER A 61 26.13 10.20 -0.91
C SER A 61 25.64 8.74 -0.72
N PRO A 62 25.86 8.08 0.44
CA PRO A 62 25.28 6.75 0.72
C PRO A 62 23.75 6.69 0.78
N LEU A 63 23.04 7.82 0.83
CA LEU A 63 21.57 7.87 0.81
C LEU A 63 20.98 7.89 -0.61
N VAL A 64 21.79 8.08 -1.66
CA VAL A 64 21.31 8.12 -3.05
C VAL A 64 20.62 6.80 -3.42
N GLY A 65 19.47 6.89 -4.08
CA GLY A 65 18.65 5.75 -4.49
C GLY A 65 17.86 5.09 -3.34
N ARG A 66 17.78 5.73 -2.16
CA ARG A 66 17.00 5.29 -1.00
C ARG A 66 15.95 6.33 -0.65
N ARG A 67 14.85 5.89 -0.05
CA ARG A 67 13.83 6.80 0.49
C ARG A 67 14.31 7.37 1.82
N LEU A 68 14.31 8.69 1.95
CA LEU A 68 14.74 9.40 3.15
C LEU A 68 13.56 10.03 3.88
N LEU A 69 13.40 9.73 5.17
CA LEU A 69 12.50 10.44 6.07
C LEU A 69 13.31 11.25 7.08
N LEU A 70 13.07 12.55 7.15
CA LEU A 70 13.66 13.44 8.15
C LEU A 70 12.65 13.75 9.24
N VAL A 71 13.08 13.70 10.49
CA VAL A 71 12.25 14.04 11.65
C VAL A 71 13.02 14.98 12.56
N ASP A 72 12.52 16.20 12.71
CA ASP A 72 13.07 17.17 13.68
C ASP A 72 11.97 18.11 14.20
N GLY A 73 12.16 18.68 15.38
CA GLY A 73 11.28 19.75 15.87
C GLY A 73 11.52 21.07 15.16
N ASP A 74 12.73 21.29 14.65
CA ASP A 74 13.17 22.53 14.03
C ASP A 74 12.90 22.54 12.52
N SER A 75 12.17 23.56 12.05
CA SER A 75 11.81 23.68 10.63
C SER A 75 12.96 24.17 9.75
N GLY A 76 13.89 24.96 10.30
CA GLY A 76 15.08 25.43 9.58
C GLY A 76 16.00 24.26 9.30
N ARG A 77 16.31 23.45 10.33
CA ARG A 77 17.17 22.26 10.18
C ARG A 77 16.59 21.23 9.21
N LEU A 78 15.27 21.00 9.26
CA LEU A 78 14.59 20.15 8.26
C LEU A 78 14.79 20.67 6.84
N ARG A 79 14.60 21.98 6.64
CA ARG A 79 14.72 22.61 5.33
C ARG A 79 16.15 22.49 4.80
N ASP A 80 17.14 22.85 5.60
CA ASP A 80 18.55 22.86 5.20
C ASP A 80 19.03 21.45 4.80
N PHE A 81 18.69 20.45 5.61
CA PHE A 81 19.01 19.06 5.29
C PHE A 81 18.28 18.61 4.02
N ALA A 82 16.97 18.87 3.93
CA ALA A 82 16.19 18.41 2.79
C ALA A 82 16.60 19.07 1.46
N GLU A 83 16.96 20.37 1.48
CA GLU A 83 17.52 21.04 0.30
C GLU A 83 18.82 20.37 -0.15
N THR A 84 19.68 19.99 0.81
CA THR A 84 20.92 19.26 0.52
C THR A 84 20.62 17.89 -0.10
N ALA A 85 19.66 17.14 0.47
CA ALA A 85 19.23 15.84 -0.05
C ALA A 85 18.63 15.94 -1.47
N ILE A 86 17.76 16.91 -1.71
CA ILE A 86 17.13 17.16 -3.03
C ILE A 86 18.20 17.50 -4.07
N ARG A 87 19.20 18.32 -3.73
CA ARG A 87 20.32 18.64 -4.64
C ARG A 87 21.16 17.41 -4.99
N ALA A 88 21.25 16.44 -4.08
CA ALA A 88 21.89 15.15 -4.32
C ALA A 88 20.98 14.14 -5.07
N GLY A 89 19.76 14.52 -5.45
CA GLY A 89 18.80 13.63 -6.14
C GLY A 89 18.13 12.60 -5.24
N ILE A 90 18.06 12.85 -3.93
CA ILE A 90 17.45 11.94 -2.95
C ILE A 90 15.98 12.28 -2.78
N GLU A 91 15.10 11.28 -2.85
CA GLU A 91 13.67 11.42 -2.51
C GLU A 91 13.54 11.58 -0.99
N VAL A 92 13.08 12.77 -0.56
CA VAL A 92 12.98 13.14 0.84
C VAL A 92 11.56 13.50 1.25
N GLU A 93 11.12 12.90 2.35
CA GLU A 93 9.95 13.32 3.12
C GLU A 93 10.40 13.85 4.47
N TRP A 94 9.62 14.75 5.08
CA TRP A 94 9.91 15.20 6.43
C TRP A 94 8.68 15.32 7.33
N VAL A 95 8.91 15.16 8.63
CA VAL A 95 7.92 15.36 9.69
C VAL A 95 8.48 16.31 10.71
N ARG A 96 7.79 17.45 10.91
CA ARG A 96 8.10 18.36 12.00
C ARG A 96 7.59 17.79 13.33
N SER A 97 8.45 17.12 14.07
CA SER A 97 8.16 16.59 15.41
C SER A 97 9.45 16.27 16.17
N THR A 98 9.45 16.46 17.49
CA THR A 98 10.49 15.95 18.39
C THR A 98 10.25 14.47 18.77
N ARG A 99 9.02 13.98 18.59
CA ARG A 99 8.61 12.59 18.79
C ARG A 99 7.75 12.16 17.60
N PRO A 100 8.32 11.52 16.56
CA PRO A 100 7.54 11.17 15.38
C PRO A 100 6.39 10.23 15.76
N PRO A 101 5.16 10.45 15.25
CA PRO A 101 4.10 9.48 15.42
C PRO A 101 4.53 8.15 14.80
N PHE A 102 4.42 7.05 15.56
CA PHE A 102 4.78 5.70 15.13
C PHE A 102 4.21 5.36 13.74
N GLU A 103 2.94 5.70 13.52
CA GLU A 103 2.24 5.45 12.26
C GLU A 103 2.89 6.12 11.04
N ARG A 104 3.36 7.37 11.18
CA ARG A 104 4.01 8.08 10.07
C ARG A 104 5.39 7.47 9.77
N LEU A 105 6.10 7.11 10.83
CA LEU A 105 7.41 6.48 10.70
C LEU A 105 7.29 5.09 10.06
N ALA A 106 6.34 4.27 10.54
CA ALA A 106 6.07 2.95 10.00
C ALA A 106 5.57 3.01 8.54
N ALA A 107 4.77 4.02 8.18
CA ALA A 107 4.37 4.24 6.79
C ALA A 107 5.55 4.54 5.87
N ALA A 108 6.45 5.44 6.29
CA ALA A 108 7.64 5.78 5.51
C ALA A 108 8.60 4.59 5.33
N LEU A 109 8.78 3.81 6.40
CA LEU A 109 9.74 2.69 6.43
C LEU A 109 9.20 1.40 5.83
N LEU A 110 7.87 1.22 5.84
CA LEU A 110 7.15 0.10 5.25
C LEU A 110 6.06 0.62 4.30
N PRO A 111 6.46 1.16 3.13
CA PRO A 111 5.51 1.61 2.13
C PRO A 111 4.71 0.42 1.61
N VAL A 112 3.44 0.66 1.29
CA VAL A 112 2.52 -0.37 0.83
C VAL A 112 1.90 0.06 -0.49
N GLY A 113 1.87 -0.84 -1.46
CA GLY A 113 1.20 -0.64 -2.73
C GLY A 113 -0.25 -1.12 -2.67
N GLY A 114 -1.16 -0.46 -3.36
CA GLY A 114 -2.51 -0.95 -3.63
C GLY A 114 -2.57 -1.56 -5.02
N ILE A 115 -3.13 -2.75 -5.15
CA ILE A 115 -3.41 -3.39 -6.44
C ILE A 115 -4.91 -3.59 -6.53
N VAL A 116 -5.55 -2.84 -7.44
CA VAL A 116 -6.96 -2.99 -7.76
C VAL A 116 -7.08 -3.94 -8.96
N LEU A 117 -7.62 -5.13 -8.71
CA LEU A 117 -7.89 -6.12 -9.76
C LEU A 117 -9.19 -5.75 -10.47
N ALA A 118 -9.06 -5.18 -11.67
CA ALA A 118 -10.16 -4.69 -12.51
C ALA A 118 -10.16 -5.33 -13.92
N ALA A 119 -9.56 -6.51 -14.04
CA ALA A 119 -9.41 -7.25 -15.30
C ALA A 119 -10.41 -8.41 -15.45
N GLY A 120 -11.29 -8.63 -14.47
CA GLY A 120 -12.28 -9.70 -14.48
C GLY A 120 -13.42 -9.47 -15.48
N ARG A 121 -13.93 -10.54 -16.09
CA ARG A 121 -15.06 -10.49 -17.04
C ARG A 121 -16.40 -10.43 -16.30
N SER A 122 -17.26 -9.50 -16.68
CA SER A 122 -18.63 -9.38 -16.14
C SER A 122 -19.59 -10.37 -16.83
N SER A 123 -19.42 -11.68 -16.62
CA SER A 123 -20.25 -12.70 -17.26
C SER A 123 -21.69 -12.76 -16.74
N ARG A 124 -21.92 -12.30 -15.50
CA ARG A 124 -23.22 -12.35 -14.80
C ARG A 124 -24.07 -11.08 -14.93
N MET A 125 -23.54 -10.02 -15.57
CA MET A 125 -24.27 -8.77 -15.87
C MET A 125 -24.18 -8.45 -17.37
N PRO A 126 -25.21 -8.78 -18.17
CA PRO A 126 -25.23 -8.50 -19.60
C PRO A 126 -25.23 -6.98 -19.89
N GLY A 127 -24.45 -6.54 -20.87
CA GLY A 127 -24.62 -5.22 -21.52
C GLY A 127 -23.92 -4.01 -20.86
N SER A 128 -23.23 -4.17 -19.73
CA SER A 128 -22.34 -3.14 -19.18
C SER A 128 -21.22 -3.81 -18.39
N GLN A 129 -19.99 -3.32 -18.57
CA GLN A 129 -18.89 -3.77 -17.71
C GLN A 129 -19.21 -3.31 -16.28
N LYS A 130 -19.46 -4.26 -15.37
CA LYS A 130 -19.90 -4.04 -13.97
C LYS A 130 -19.10 -2.96 -13.26
N LEU A 131 -17.80 -2.91 -13.51
CA LEU A 131 -16.84 -1.95 -12.96
C LEU A 131 -17.11 -0.48 -13.33
N LEU A 132 -17.92 -0.24 -14.35
CA LEU A 132 -18.24 1.08 -14.89
C LEU A 132 -19.59 1.62 -14.41
N LEU A 133 -20.35 0.81 -13.64
CA LEU A 133 -21.63 1.26 -13.12
C LEU A 133 -21.45 2.49 -12.23
N ASP A 134 -22.38 3.43 -12.36
CA ASP A 134 -22.32 4.73 -11.71
C ASP A 134 -22.78 4.64 -10.25
N ILE A 135 -21.89 5.04 -9.34
CA ILE A 135 -22.21 5.15 -7.93
C ILE A 135 -21.94 6.60 -7.52
N ASP A 136 -23.00 7.38 -7.32
CA ASP A 136 -22.96 8.83 -7.01
C ASP A 136 -22.17 9.70 -8.01
N GLY A 137 -22.34 9.43 -9.31
CA GLY A 137 -21.66 10.15 -10.39
C GLY A 137 -20.21 9.69 -10.62
N VAL A 138 -19.83 8.54 -10.06
CA VAL A 138 -18.46 8.02 -10.06
C VAL A 138 -18.48 6.54 -10.43
N PRO A 139 -17.69 6.09 -11.44
CA PRO A 139 -17.59 4.68 -11.78
C PRO A 139 -17.13 3.83 -10.60
N MET A 140 -17.73 2.65 -10.40
CA MET A 140 -17.45 1.72 -9.31
C MET A 140 -15.95 1.50 -9.06
N VAL A 141 -15.18 1.19 -10.10
CA VAL A 141 -13.72 0.94 -9.98
C VAL A 141 -12.95 2.14 -9.41
N ARG A 142 -13.46 3.36 -9.63
CA ARG A 142 -12.81 4.59 -9.16
C ARG A 142 -12.96 4.74 -7.65
N HIS A 143 -14.08 4.32 -7.06
CA HIS A 143 -14.25 4.29 -5.60
C HIS A 143 -13.20 3.41 -4.93
N VAL A 144 -12.93 2.23 -5.48
CA VAL A 144 -11.95 1.27 -4.94
C VAL A 144 -10.52 1.82 -5.05
N PHE A 145 -10.17 2.40 -6.20
CA PHE A 145 -8.88 3.05 -6.39
C PHE A 145 -8.69 4.24 -5.44
N GLU A 146 -9.68 5.12 -5.32
CA GLU A 146 -9.65 6.28 -4.42
C GLU A 146 -9.52 5.82 -2.96
N ALA A 147 -10.23 4.76 -2.56
CA ALA A 147 -10.11 4.16 -1.24
C ALA A 147 -8.70 3.64 -0.92
N ALA A 148 -8.02 3.00 -1.88
CA ALA A 148 -6.64 2.55 -1.69
C ALA A 148 -5.68 3.73 -1.52
N SER A 149 -5.79 4.74 -2.39
CA SER A 149 -4.96 5.95 -2.36
C SER A 149 -5.15 6.73 -1.04
N GLU A 150 -6.40 7.08 -0.70
CA GLU A 150 -6.74 7.79 0.54
C GLU A 150 -6.50 6.95 1.80
N GLY A 151 -6.49 5.63 1.66
CA GLY A 151 -6.22 4.67 2.73
C GLY A 151 -4.75 4.60 3.15
N GLY A 152 -3.84 5.21 2.39
CA GLY A 152 -2.41 5.27 2.71
C GLY A 152 -1.52 4.32 1.90
N CYS A 153 -2.01 3.82 0.76
CA CYS A 153 -1.16 3.18 -0.24
C CYS A 153 -0.23 4.21 -0.90
N HIS A 154 1.06 3.92 -0.96
CA HIS A 154 2.12 4.80 -1.48
C HIS A 154 2.27 4.74 -2.99
N GLN A 155 1.66 3.73 -3.59
CA GLN A 155 1.48 3.54 -5.01
C GLN A 155 0.16 2.78 -5.16
N THR A 156 -0.68 3.15 -6.11
CA THR A 156 -1.90 2.39 -6.38
C THR A 156 -1.98 2.11 -7.86
N VAL A 157 -2.00 0.83 -8.20
CA VAL A 157 -2.06 0.30 -9.56
C VAL A 157 -3.43 -0.30 -9.80
N VAL A 158 -4.04 0.03 -10.93
CA VAL A 158 -5.26 -0.62 -11.41
C VAL A 158 -4.89 -1.53 -12.58
N VAL A 159 -5.12 -2.84 -12.40
CA VAL A 159 -4.87 -3.85 -13.43
C VAL A 159 -6.12 -4.00 -14.26
N TYR A 160 -6.03 -3.78 -15.57
CA TYR A 160 -7.17 -3.78 -16.49
C TYR A 160 -6.91 -4.66 -17.72
N ALA A 161 -7.97 -5.15 -18.35
CA ALA A 161 -7.91 -5.93 -19.59
C ALA A 161 -8.73 -5.30 -20.74
N GLU A 162 -9.68 -4.42 -20.41
CA GLU A 162 -10.56 -3.75 -21.38
C GLU A 162 -10.37 -2.23 -21.28
N ASP A 163 -10.28 -1.55 -22.43
CA ASP A 163 -9.96 -0.12 -22.52
C ASP A 163 -11.02 0.78 -21.85
N ASP A 164 -12.23 0.28 -21.63
CA ASP A 164 -13.32 1.03 -21.01
C ASP A 164 -12.99 1.36 -19.54
N VAL A 165 -12.31 0.46 -18.82
CA VAL A 165 -11.78 0.73 -17.47
C VAL A 165 -10.73 1.83 -17.50
N LYS A 166 -9.82 1.78 -18.47
CA LYS A 166 -8.80 2.81 -18.68
C LYS A 166 -9.45 4.18 -18.92
N ARG A 167 -10.49 4.24 -19.75
CA ARG A 167 -11.26 5.46 -20.01
C ARG A 167 -11.97 5.97 -18.76
N ALA A 168 -12.55 5.08 -17.95
CA ALA A 168 -13.26 5.46 -16.73
C ALA A 168 -12.35 5.99 -15.61
N ILE A 169 -11.13 5.46 -15.50
CA ILE A 169 -10.11 5.97 -14.58
C ILE A 169 -9.60 7.35 -15.02
N ASN A 170 -9.58 7.63 -16.32
CA ASN A 170 -9.29 8.95 -16.90
C ASN A 170 -7.99 9.59 -16.36
N GLY A 171 -6.89 8.83 -16.35
CA GLY A 171 -5.56 9.31 -15.94
C GLY A 171 -5.40 9.57 -14.44
N ARG A 172 -6.36 9.17 -13.60
CA ARG A 172 -6.30 9.37 -12.14
C ARG A 172 -5.47 8.33 -11.40
N ALA A 173 -5.17 7.20 -12.05
CA ALA A 173 -4.42 6.09 -11.47
C ALA A 173 -3.31 5.62 -12.41
N GLU A 174 -2.33 4.93 -11.83
CA GLU A 174 -1.39 4.12 -12.60
C GLU A 174 -2.14 2.90 -13.14
N LEU A 175 -2.10 2.72 -14.46
CA LEU A 175 -2.85 1.68 -15.17
C LEU A 175 -1.89 0.65 -15.73
N VAL A 176 -2.18 -0.63 -15.51
CA VAL A 176 -1.38 -1.73 -16.05
C VAL A 176 -2.27 -2.68 -16.83
N PHE A 177 -1.95 -2.82 -18.12
CA PHE A 177 -2.66 -3.70 -19.02
C PHE A 177 -2.26 -5.16 -18.77
N ASN A 178 -3.24 -6.03 -18.58
CA ASN A 178 -3.04 -7.48 -18.52
C ASN A 178 -3.63 -8.15 -19.79
N PRO A 179 -2.79 -8.51 -20.78
CA PRO A 179 -3.27 -9.22 -21.97
C PRO A 179 -3.75 -10.64 -21.67
N ASP A 180 -3.28 -11.24 -20.58
CA ASP A 180 -3.52 -12.63 -20.21
C ASP A 180 -4.63 -12.77 -19.14
N ALA A 181 -5.50 -11.76 -18.99
CA ALA A 181 -6.58 -11.78 -18.00
C ALA A 181 -7.54 -12.97 -18.16
N ALA A 182 -7.68 -13.47 -19.40
CA ALA A 182 -8.48 -14.66 -19.70
C ALA A 182 -7.93 -15.95 -19.07
N THR A 183 -6.66 -15.97 -18.64
CA THR A 183 -6.03 -17.13 -17.98
C THR A 183 -6.39 -17.25 -16.49
N GLY A 184 -7.06 -16.24 -15.92
CA GLY A 184 -7.56 -16.24 -14.54
C GLY A 184 -6.95 -15.16 -13.65
N MET A 185 -7.44 -15.06 -12.41
CA MET A 185 -7.02 -14.01 -11.45
C MET A 185 -5.50 -13.98 -11.19
N ALA A 186 -4.81 -15.13 -11.26
CA ALA A 186 -3.37 -15.21 -11.00
C ALA A 186 -2.56 -14.28 -11.91
N SER A 187 -2.87 -14.21 -13.22
CA SER A 187 -2.14 -13.34 -14.15
C SER A 187 -2.28 -11.87 -13.78
N SER A 188 -3.48 -11.44 -13.36
CA SER A 188 -3.76 -10.06 -12.97
C SER A 188 -3.01 -9.66 -11.69
N LEU A 189 -2.98 -10.57 -10.71
CA LEU A 189 -2.21 -10.36 -9.49
C LEU A 189 -0.72 -10.21 -9.79
N GLN A 190 -0.17 -11.08 -10.63
CA GLN A 190 1.26 -11.07 -10.98
C GLN A 190 1.65 -9.81 -11.76
N VAL A 191 0.82 -9.40 -12.71
CA VAL A 191 1.01 -8.15 -13.47
C VAL A 191 0.97 -6.95 -12.53
N GLY A 192 0.02 -6.90 -11.58
CA GLY A 192 -0.05 -5.86 -10.57
C GLY A 192 1.19 -5.81 -9.68
N LEU A 193 1.64 -6.96 -9.16
CA LEU A 193 2.82 -7.05 -8.30
C LEU A 193 4.11 -6.61 -9.02
N LYS A 194 4.26 -6.95 -10.31
CA LYS A 194 5.41 -6.54 -11.13
C LYS A 194 5.47 -5.04 -11.38
N ALA A 195 4.33 -4.35 -11.38
CA ALA A 195 4.26 -2.90 -11.56
C ALA A 195 4.59 -2.12 -10.29
N LEU A 196 4.58 -2.76 -9.12
CA LEU A 196 4.92 -2.10 -7.88
C LEU A 196 6.41 -1.72 -7.83
N ARG A 197 6.70 -0.52 -7.34
CA ARG A 197 8.06 -0.01 -7.19
C ARG A 197 8.89 -0.92 -6.26
N PRO A 198 10.22 -1.03 -6.46
CA PRO A 198 11.07 -1.94 -5.69
C PRO A 198 11.05 -1.74 -4.17
N GLU A 199 10.80 -0.51 -3.71
CA GLU A 199 10.76 -0.11 -2.30
C GLU A 199 9.49 -0.54 -1.57
N ILE A 200 8.40 -0.89 -2.27
CA ILE A 200 7.13 -1.30 -1.65
C ILE A 200 7.36 -2.55 -0.76
N GLU A 201 6.95 -2.58 0.49
CA GLU A 201 7.21 -3.72 1.40
C GLU A 201 6.00 -4.67 1.54
N ALA A 202 4.83 -4.27 1.08
CA ALA A 202 3.64 -5.11 0.99
C ALA A 202 2.69 -4.60 -0.10
N ALA A 203 1.75 -5.45 -0.51
CA ALA A 203 0.65 -5.08 -1.40
C ALA A 203 -0.70 -5.30 -0.70
N VAL A 204 -1.61 -4.32 -0.78
CA VAL A 204 -3.03 -4.52 -0.50
C VAL A 204 -3.68 -4.95 -1.80
N ILE A 205 -4.29 -6.14 -1.82
CA ILE A 205 -5.05 -6.63 -2.96
C ILE A 205 -6.51 -6.26 -2.77
N LEU A 206 -7.06 -5.50 -3.72
CA LEU A 206 -8.45 -5.05 -3.76
C LEU A 206 -9.15 -5.63 -5.00
N LEU A 207 -10.44 -5.90 -4.88
CA LEU A 207 -11.28 -6.25 -6.03
C LEU A 207 -11.99 -4.99 -6.54
N GLY A 208 -11.97 -4.76 -7.85
CA GLY A 208 -12.52 -3.55 -8.48
C GLY A 208 -14.04 -3.40 -8.32
N ASP A 209 -14.72 -4.43 -7.85
CA ASP A 209 -16.16 -4.52 -7.68
C ASP A 209 -16.64 -4.47 -6.23
N GLN A 210 -15.78 -4.05 -5.30
CA GLN A 210 -16.11 -3.86 -3.89
C GLN A 210 -16.11 -2.37 -3.50
N PRO A 211 -17.03 -1.53 -4.03
CA PRO A 211 -17.00 -0.07 -3.83
C PRO A 211 -17.30 0.37 -2.39
N LEU A 212 -17.80 -0.55 -1.54
CA LEU A 212 -18.04 -0.29 -0.12
C LEU A 212 -16.78 -0.49 0.74
N VAL A 213 -15.68 -0.97 0.16
CA VAL A 213 -14.35 -0.93 0.77
C VAL A 213 -13.85 0.52 0.73
N GLY A 214 -13.88 1.18 1.88
CA GLY A 214 -13.46 2.56 2.02
C GLY A 214 -12.01 2.72 2.48
N SER A 215 -11.50 3.95 2.39
CA SER A 215 -10.15 4.32 2.86
C SER A 215 -9.89 3.97 4.34
N ARG A 216 -10.93 4.01 5.18
CA ARG A 216 -10.83 3.58 6.59
C ARG A 216 -10.56 2.08 6.74
N THR A 217 -11.12 1.24 5.87
CA THR A 217 -10.85 -0.21 5.84
C THR A 217 -9.37 -0.45 5.53
N ILE A 218 -8.88 0.20 4.49
CA ILE A 218 -7.48 0.11 4.06
C ILE A 218 -6.55 0.61 5.17
N ALA A 219 -6.80 1.79 5.72
CA ALA A 219 -6.00 2.34 6.82
C ALA A 219 -5.98 1.40 8.05
N THR A 220 -7.09 0.73 8.35
CA THR A 220 -7.17 -0.24 9.46
C THR A 220 -6.27 -1.46 9.21
N LEU A 221 -6.32 -2.02 8.00
CA LEU A 221 -5.46 -3.15 7.61
C LEU A 221 -3.98 -2.76 7.62
N LEU A 222 -3.64 -1.58 7.09
CA LEU A 222 -2.25 -1.11 7.06
C LEU A 222 -1.68 -0.89 8.47
N ARG A 223 -2.47 -0.33 9.39
CA ARG A 223 -2.08 -0.17 10.81
C ARG A 223 -1.86 -1.52 11.48
N ALA A 224 -2.79 -2.45 11.30
CA ALA A 224 -2.68 -3.79 11.86
C ALA A 224 -1.45 -4.52 11.33
N TRP A 225 -1.20 -4.44 10.02
CA TRP A 225 -0.02 -5.04 9.39
C TRP A 225 1.28 -4.43 9.92
N ARG A 226 1.36 -3.10 10.11
CA ARG A 226 2.58 -2.43 10.62
C ARG A 226 2.87 -2.73 12.09
N ARG A 227 1.89 -3.21 12.86
CA ARG A 227 2.04 -3.51 14.28
C ARG A 227 3.15 -4.54 14.52
N GLU A 228 3.86 -4.38 15.63
CA GLU A 228 4.80 -5.40 16.10
C GLU A 228 4.12 -6.76 16.26
N GLY A 229 4.81 -7.82 15.84
CA GLY A 229 4.29 -9.19 15.91
C GLY A 229 3.14 -9.51 14.96
N SER A 230 2.74 -8.60 14.07
CA SER A 230 1.76 -8.92 13.03
C SER A 230 2.29 -10.02 12.11
N ARG A 231 1.37 -10.80 11.52
CA ARG A 231 1.61 -11.87 10.55
C ARG A 231 1.82 -11.35 9.12
N PRO A 232 2.51 -12.11 8.23
CA PRO A 232 2.86 -11.64 6.87
C PRO A 232 1.66 -11.15 6.05
N ALA A 233 0.46 -11.68 6.31
CA ALA A 233 -0.79 -11.20 5.77
C ALA A 233 -1.74 -10.61 6.83
N VAL A 234 -2.57 -9.64 6.43
CA VAL A 234 -3.68 -9.12 7.23
C VAL A 234 -4.92 -8.98 6.35
N ALA A 235 -6.05 -9.55 6.74
CA ALA A 235 -7.30 -9.55 5.96
C ALA A 235 -8.51 -9.11 6.80
N VAL A 236 -9.58 -8.71 6.11
CA VAL A 236 -10.86 -8.35 6.74
C VAL A 236 -11.62 -9.60 7.14
N ALA A 237 -12.13 -9.65 8.38
CA ALA A 237 -12.98 -10.73 8.86
C ALA A 237 -14.28 -10.83 8.06
N GLN A 238 -14.69 -12.07 7.76
CA GLN A 238 -15.99 -12.44 7.20
C GLN A 238 -16.50 -13.68 7.94
N ASP A 239 -17.82 -13.92 7.93
CA ASP A 239 -18.50 -14.94 8.75
C ASP A 239 -17.74 -16.26 8.92
N ASP A 240 -17.21 -16.84 7.83
CA ASP A 240 -16.47 -18.11 7.83
C ASP A 240 -14.98 -17.97 7.46
N GLY A 241 -14.37 -16.82 7.73
CA GLY A 241 -12.94 -16.59 7.51
C GLY A 241 -12.61 -15.14 7.21
N TRP A 242 -12.21 -14.88 5.97
CA TRP A 242 -11.80 -13.54 5.55
C TRP A 242 -12.13 -13.22 4.10
N ALA A 243 -12.31 -11.94 3.84
CA ALA A 243 -12.56 -11.35 2.54
C ALA A 243 -11.44 -10.37 2.16
N PRO A 244 -11.23 -10.11 0.85
CA PRO A 244 -10.51 -8.92 0.42
C PRO A 244 -11.13 -7.65 1.04
N PRO A 245 -10.34 -6.59 1.26
CA PRO A 245 -8.93 -6.49 0.93
C PRO A 245 -8.02 -7.31 1.83
N VAL A 246 -6.88 -7.73 1.28
CA VAL A 246 -5.84 -8.44 2.03
C VAL A 246 -4.49 -7.76 1.79
N VAL A 247 -3.79 -7.45 2.87
CA VAL A 247 -2.39 -7.00 2.85
C VAL A 247 -1.51 -8.24 2.80
N LEU A 248 -0.54 -8.27 1.89
CA LEU A 248 0.42 -9.36 1.70
C LEU A 248 1.83 -8.78 1.70
N ALA A 249 2.65 -9.17 2.68
CA ALA A 249 4.06 -8.79 2.73
C ALA A 249 4.82 -9.23 1.48
N ARG A 250 5.87 -8.48 1.11
CA ARG A 250 6.73 -8.78 -0.04
C ARG A 250 7.31 -10.19 -0.01
N ASP A 251 7.64 -10.70 1.17
CA ASP A 251 8.21 -12.05 1.33
C ASP A 251 7.26 -13.17 0.90
N MET A 252 5.96 -12.87 0.71
CA MET A 252 4.97 -13.81 0.18
C MET A 252 4.89 -13.79 -1.36
N TRP A 253 5.52 -12.82 -2.03
CA TRP A 253 5.27 -12.57 -3.45
C TRP A 253 5.73 -13.70 -4.36
N ASP A 254 6.79 -14.43 -3.99
CA ASP A 254 7.25 -15.60 -4.77
C ASP A 254 6.17 -16.68 -4.86
N GLU A 255 5.44 -16.93 -3.77
CA GLU A 255 4.30 -17.85 -3.77
C GLU A 255 3.14 -17.33 -4.63
N LEU A 256 2.90 -16.01 -4.63
CA LEU A 256 1.90 -15.37 -5.49
C LEU A 256 2.29 -15.44 -6.98
N PHE A 257 3.59 -15.33 -7.29
CA PHE A 257 4.13 -15.51 -8.64
C PHE A 257 4.06 -16.96 -9.12
N ALA A 258 3.98 -17.93 -8.21
CA ALA A 258 3.81 -19.34 -8.55
C ALA A 258 2.35 -19.74 -8.84
N LEU A 259 1.36 -18.89 -8.52
CA LEU A 259 -0.05 -19.15 -8.78
C LEU A 259 -0.37 -19.29 -10.27
N LYS A 260 -1.40 -20.09 -10.59
CA LYS A 260 -1.87 -20.32 -11.95
C LYS A 260 -3.40 -20.36 -11.98
N GLY A 261 -3.99 -20.04 -13.12
CA GLY A 261 -5.44 -20.13 -13.30
C GLY A 261 -6.19 -19.08 -12.49
N ASP A 262 -7.36 -19.47 -12.00
CA ASP A 262 -8.24 -18.60 -11.20
C ASP A 262 -7.85 -18.48 -9.72
N ALA A 263 -6.58 -18.78 -9.42
CA ALA A 263 -6.03 -18.72 -8.08
C ALA A 263 -5.72 -17.28 -7.65
N GLY A 264 -6.05 -16.96 -6.39
CA GLY A 264 -5.71 -15.67 -5.77
C GLY A 264 -4.99 -15.86 -4.44
N ALA A 265 -4.81 -14.76 -3.71
CA ALA A 265 -4.15 -14.75 -2.40
C ALA A 265 -4.76 -15.76 -1.40
N ARG A 266 -6.05 -16.07 -1.54
CA ARG A 266 -6.74 -17.08 -0.73
C ARG A 266 -6.09 -18.46 -0.81
N GLN A 267 -5.60 -18.86 -1.97
CA GLN A 267 -4.94 -20.17 -2.14
C GLN A 267 -3.60 -20.23 -1.41
N VAL A 268 -2.87 -19.11 -1.35
CA VAL A 268 -1.64 -19.03 -0.55
C VAL A 268 -2.01 -19.14 0.93
N LEU A 269 -2.99 -18.41 1.44
CA LEU A 269 -3.28 -18.42 2.88
C LEU A 269 -4.07 -19.65 3.37
N HIS A 270 -4.62 -20.45 2.46
CA HIS A 270 -5.46 -21.59 2.81
C HIS A 270 -4.69 -22.64 3.64
N GLY A 271 -5.25 -23.02 4.79
CA GLY A 271 -4.63 -23.98 5.71
C GLY A 271 -3.43 -23.45 6.49
N ARG A 272 -3.11 -22.16 6.39
CA ARG A 272 -1.94 -21.52 7.00
C ARG A 272 -2.33 -20.33 7.90
N PRO A 273 -3.09 -20.57 8.99
CA PRO A 273 -3.56 -19.49 9.87
C PRO A 273 -2.40 -18.70 10.51
N GLU A 274 -1.23 -19.30 10.67
CA GLU A 274 -0.01 -18.66 11.16
C GLU A 274 0.49 -17.52 10.26
N LEU A 275 0.04 -17.47 8.99
CA LEU A 275 0.44 -16.44 8.04
C LEU A 275 -0.50 -15.24 7.98
N VAL A 276 -1.71 -15.32 8.53
CA VAL A 276 -2.74 -14.27 8.38
C VAL A 276 -3.33 -13.81 9.71
N ASP A 277 -3.28 -12.50 9.97
CA ASP A 277 -4.12 -11.86 10.98
C ASP A 277 -5.48 -11.52 10.34
N VAL A 278 -6.57 -11.96 10.94
CA VAL A 278 -7.93 -11.63 10.51
C VAL A 278 -8.51 -10.63 11.48
N ILE A 279 -8.86 -9.43 10.99
CA ILE A 279 -9.28 -8.32 11.85
C ILE A 279 -10.67 -7.80 11.45
N PRO A 280 -11.47 -7.30 12.40
CA PRO A 280 -12.63 -6.51 12.06
C PRO A 280 -12.19 -5.19 11.41
N ALA A 281 -12.91 -4.76 10.37
CA ALA A 281 -12.66 -3.50 9.69
C ALA A 281 -14.00 -2.81 9.34
N PRO A 282 -14.04 -1.47 9.25
CA PRO A 282 -15.22 -0.76 8.79
C PRO A 282 -15.50 -1.06 7.30
N GLY A 283 -16.74 -0.82 6.87
CA GLY A 283 -17.17 -1.10 5.50
C GLY A 283 -17.69 -2.52 5.32
N ARG A 284 -18.06 -2.85 4.08
CA ARG A 284 -18.49 -4.20 3.71
C ARG A 284 -17.78 -4.62 2.43
N PRO A 285 -17.10 -5.77 2.40
CA PRO A 285 -16.48 -6.30 1.19
C PRO A 285 -17.55 -7.01 0.33
N ASP A 286 -18.66 -6.32 0.06
CA ASP A 286 -19.78 -6.87 -0.69
C ASP A 286 -19.47 -6.81 -2.19
N ASP A 287 -19.51 -7.96 -2.88
CA ASP A 287 -19.35 -8.05 -4.33
C ASP A 287 -20.66 -7.67 -5.04
N ILE A 288 -20.58 -6.89 -6.13
CA ILE A 288 -21.78 -6.45 -6.88
C ILE A 288 -22.14 -7.37 -8.04
N ASP A 289 -22.52 -8.62 -7.80
CA ASP A 289 -22.64 -9.60 -8.89
C ASP A 289 -23.91 -9.50 -9.74
N THR A 290 -24.98 -8.88 -9.22
CA THR A 290 -26.26 -8.77 -9.92
C THR A 290 -26.81 -7.34 -9.97
N PRO A 291 -27.77 -7.05 -10.87
CA PRO A 291 -28.49 -5.77 -10.86
C PRO A 291 -29.16 -5.44 -9.51
N GLU A 292 -29.63 -6.46 -8.79
CA GLU A 292 -30.23 -6.29 -7.46
C GLU A 292 -29.19 -5.86 -6.42
N ASP A 293 -27.97 -6.40 -6.46
CA ASP A 293 -26.89 -5.99 -5.58
C ASP A 293 -26.49 -4.53 -5.83
N TYR A 294 -26.38 -4.16 -7.11
CA TYR A 294 -26.15 -2.78 -7.50
C TYR A 294 -27.26 -1.85 -7.00
N ALA A 295 -28.53 -2.24 -7.16
CA ALA A 295 -29.66 -1.44 -6.69
C ALA A 295 -29.68 -1.25 -5.17
N LYS A 296 -29.24 -2.24 -4.39
CA LYS A 296 -29.08 -2.10 -2.93
C LYS A 296 -27.99 -1.09 -2.58
N ILE A 297 -26.85 -1.17 -3.26
CA ILE A 297 -25.66 -0.37 -2.95
C ILE A 297 -25.87 1.09 -3.33
N VAL A 298 -26.44 1.39 -4.50
CA VAL A 298 -26.72 2.78 -4.92
C VAL A 298 -27.62 3.51 -3.91
N ARG A 299 -28.50 2.81 -3.19
CA ARG A 299 -29.33 3.41 -2.13
C ARG A 299 -28.55 3.84 -0.89
N LEU A 300 -27.35 3.31 -0.68
CA LEU A 300 -26.49 3.68 0.44
C LEU A 300 -25.76 5.00 0.19
N PHE A 301 -25.65 5.43 -1.06
CA PHE A 301 -25.03 6.70 -1.43
C PHE A 301 -26.11 7.80 -1.48
N PRO A 302 -25.95 8.91 -0.74
CA PRO A 302 -26.93 9.98 -0.74
C PRO A 302 -27.02 10.58 -2.15
N ARG A 303 -28.22 10.55 -2.75
CA ARG A 303 -28.45 11.21 -4.04
C ARG A 303 -28.06 12.69 -3.93
N LYS A 304 -27.10 13.15 -4.74
CA LYS A 304 -26.93 14.58 -4.96
C LYS A 304 -28.29 15.16 -5.40
N LYS A 305 -28.84 16.09 -4.62
CA LYS A 305 -29.97 16.90 -5.08
C LYS A 305 -29.55 17.53 -6.42
N PRO A 306 -30.37 17.44 -7.48
CA PRO A 306 -30.06 18.13 -8.72
C PRO A 306 -29.78 19.59 -8.39
N ARG A 307 -28.65 20.12 -8.85
CA ARG A 307 -28.36 21.56 -8.76
C ARG A 307 -29.51 22.25 -9.48
N GLN A 308 -30.35 22.96 -8.71
CA GLN A 308 -31.28 23.90 -9.31
C GLN A 308 -30.43 24.95 -10.00
N HIS A 309 -30.39 24.89 -11.33
CA HIS A 309 -29.90 26.01 -12.12
C HIS A 309 -30.86 27.17 -11.88
N VAL A 310 -30.36 28.20 -11.19
CA VAL A 310 -30.97 29.54 -11.13
C VAL A 310 -30.35 30.35 -12.26
#